data_AF-A0A0F9FP55-F1
#
_entry.id   AF-A0A0F9FP55-F1
#
_cell.length_a   1.000
_cell.length_b   1.000
_cell.length_c   1.000
_cell.angle_alpha   90.00
_cell.angle_beta   90.00
_cell.angle_gamma   90.00
#
_symmetry.space_group_name_H-M   'P 1'
#
loop_
_entity.id
_entity.type
_entity.pdbx_description
1 polymer ?
#
loop_
_entity_poly.entity_id
_entity_poly.type
_entity_poly.pdbx_seq_one_letter_code
_entity_poly.pdbx_strand_id
1 'polypeptide(L)'
;MFYDFAIKVPANTTEASPLKTTLKLTKGIIHRVEVQFPIGTRALAHCRIKRAGYQVWPTNRGGSFASDGYTIPIDENYELLHEPMGLIAICWNDDDTFPHTIDIRVGLLENKAAIAMLKLMKGMASLLRLVGIKV
;
A
#
# COMPACT_ATOMS: atom_id res chain seq x y z
N MET A 1 -0.64 -4.98 14.32
CA MET A 1 0.07 -5.94 13.44
C MET A 1 1.02 -5.16 12.57
N PHE A 2 2.17 -5.71 12.24
CA PHE A 2 3.08 -5.13 11.25
C PHE A 2 3.54 -6.24 10.32
N TYR A 3 3.21 -6.13 9.03
CA TYR A 3 3.53 -7.11 8.00
C TYR A 3 4.78 -6.68 7.23
N ASP A 4 5.52 -7.65 6.73
CA ASP A 4 6.71 -7.45 5.90
C ASP A 4 6.69 -8.42 4.73
N PHE A 5 6.87 -7.90 3.51
CA PHE A 5 6.81 -8.65 2.26
C PHE A 5 7.98 -8.26 1.36
N ALA A 6 8.93 -9.18 1.19
CA ALA A 6 10.04 -9.01 0.24
C ALA A 6 9.64 -9.56 -1.14
N ILE A 7 9.55 -8.70 -2.15
CA ILE A 7 9.16 -9.07 -3.51
C ILE A 7 10.38 -9.00 -4.43
N LYS A 8 10.94 -10.15 -4.77
CA LYS A 8 12.02 -10.24 -5.76
C LYS A 8 11.44 -10.16 -7.18
N VAL A 9 11.79 -9.10 -7.91
CA VAL A 9 11.38 -8.83 -9.28
C VAL A 9 12.54 -9.17 -10.23
N PRO A 10 12.40 -10.18 -11.09
CA PRO A 10 13.44 -10.53 -12.07
C PRO A 10 13.75 -9.35 -13.01
N ALA A 11 14.98 -9.28 -13.53
CA ALA A 11 15.32 -8.38 -14.63
C ALA A 11 14.41 -8.62 -15.84
N ASN A 12 14.20 -7.60 -16.67
CA ASN A 12 13.33 -7.63 -17.86
C ASN A 12 11.86 -8.00 -17.57
N THR A 13 11.37 -7.73 -16.35
CA THR A 13 9.94 -7.84 -16.05
C THR A 13 9.26 -6.55 -16.50
N THR A 14 8.48 -6.57 -17.57
CA THR A 14 7.88 -5.35 -18.14
C THR A 14 6.59 -4.93 -17.43
N GLU A 15 6.20 -3.65 -17.52
CA GLU A 15 4.90 -3.19 -17.00
C GLU A 15 3.71 -3.93 -17.65
N ALA A 16 3.84 -4.34 -18.91
CA ALA A 16 2.82 -5.10 -19.63
C ALA A 16 2.69 -6.55 -19.14
N SER A 17 3.76 -7.12 -18.57
CA SER A 17 3.79 -8.46 -17.99
C SER A 17 4.37 -8.43 -16.56
N PRO A 18 3.72 -7.73 -15.62
CA PRO A 18 4.29 -7.46 -14.31
C PRO A 18 4.11 -8.64 -13.37
N LEU A 19 4.99 -8.76 -12.39
CA LEU A 19 4.85 -9.69 -11.28
C LEU A 19 3.72 -9.22 -10.36
N LYS A 20 2.76 -10.10 -10.06
CA LYS A 20 1.65 -9.83 -9.16
C LYS A 20 1.78 -10.66 -7.88
N THR A 21 1.94 -10.01 -6.75
CA THR A 21 2.08 -10.66 -5.44
C THR A 21 0.88 -10.31 -4.57
N THR A 22 0.22 -11.33 -4.02
CA THR A 22 -0.88 -11.13 -3.06
C THR A 22 -0.30 -10.88 -1.67
N LEU A 23 -0.53 -9.68 -1.13
CA LEU A 23 -0.19 -9.32 0.23
C LEU A 23 -1.37 -9.72 1.13
N LYS A 24 -1.25 -10.88 1.78
CA LYS A 24 -2.29 -11.41 2.68
C LYS A 24 -2.26 -10.62 3.99
N LEU A 25 -3.33 -9.90 4.27
CA LEU A 25 -3.53 -9.15 5.50
C LEU A 25 -4.75 -9.69 6.23
N THR A 26 -4.97 -9.20 7.45
CA THR A 26 -6.20 -9.45 8.22
C THR A 26 -7.10 -8.22 8.18
N LYS A 27 -8.33 -8.38 8.71
CA LYS A 27 -9.28 -7.29 8.83
C LYS A 27 -8.78 -6.21 9.79
N GLY A 28 -8.77 -4.96 9.37
CA GLY A 28 -8.37 -3.83 10.23
C GLY A 28 -8.32 -2.49 9.52
N ILE A 29 -7.61 -1.54 10.11
CA ILE A 29 -7.27 -0.25 9.49
C ILE A 29 -5.78 -0.28 9.22
N ILE A 30 -5.40 -0.23 7.94
CA ILE A 30 -4.02 0.07 7.55
C ILE A 30 -3.79 1.52 7.95
N HIS A 31 -2.76 1.77 8.76
CA HIS A 31 -2.38 3.12 9.20
C HIS A 31 -1.02 3.55 8.64
N ARG A 32 -0.26 2.59 8.08
CA ARG A 32 1.09 2.78 7.55
C ARG A 32 1.34 1.81 6.41
N VAL A 33 1.86 2.31 5.30
CA VAL A 33 2.46 1.50 4.23
C VAL A 33 3.86 2.04 3.98
N GLU A 34 4.82 1.15 3.84
CA GLU A 34 6.19 1.50 3.45
C GLU A 34 6.56 0.71 2.22
N VAL A 35 7.05 1.40 1.19
CA VAL A 35 7.58 0.77 -0.02
C VAL A 35 9.06 1.12 -0.10
N GLN A 36 9.92 0.15 0.20
CA GLN A 36 11.36 0.32 0.22
C GLN A 36 12.01 -0.23 -1.05
N PHE A 37 12.89 0.59 -1.61
CA PHE A 37 13.78 0.24 -2.70
C PHE A 37 15.21 0.24 -2.16
N PRO A 38 15.91 -0.90 -2.10
CA PRO A 38 17.31 -0.96 -1.71
C PRO A 38 18.21 -0.13 -2.64
N ILE A 39 19.40 0.21 -2.15
CA ILE A 39 20.42 0.88 -2.95
C ILE A 39 20.83 -0.03 -4.12
N GLY A 40 21.02 0.56 -5.30
CA GLY A 40 21.40 -0.14 -6.53
C GLY A 40 20.22 -0.41 -7.47
N THR A 41 19.00 -0.03 -7.08
CA THR A 41 17.79 -0.18 -7.91
C THR A 41 17.76 0.84 -9.04
N ARG A 42 18.38 2.02 -8.83
CA ARG A 42 18.44 3.14 -9.80
C ARG A 42 17.07 3.58 -10.33
N ALA A 43 16.02 3.42 -9.53
CA ALA A 43 14.63 3.66 -9.91
C ALA A 43 14.14 2.87 -11.14
N LEU A 44 14.75 1.71 -11.42
CA LEU A 44 14.34 0.80 -12.51
C LEU A 44 13.34 -0.27 -12.06
N ALA A 45 13.24 -0.52 -10.75
CA ALA A 45 12.19 -1.36 -10.20
C ALA A 45 11.00 -0.49 -9.77
N HIS A 46 9.82 -0.92 -10.16
CA HIS A 46 8.58 -0.19 -9.95
C HIS A 46 7.58 -1.02 -9.14
N CYS A 47 6.77 -0.34 -8.34
CA CYS A 47 5.68 -0.94 -7.58
C CYS A 47 4.40 -0.11 -7.65
N ARG A 48 3.27 -0.79 -7.80
CA ARG A 48 1.92 -0.24 -7.62
C ARG A 48 1.10 -1.20 -6.80
N ILE A 49 0.30 -0.68 -5.87
CA ILE A 49 -0.53 -1.48 -4.97
C ILE A 49 -2.00 -1.31 -5.35
N LYS A 50 -2.68 -2.43 -5.54
CA LYS A 50 -4.10 -2.51 -5.86
C LYS A 50 -4.90 -3.20 -4.75
N ARG A 51 -6.19 -2.88 -4.67
CA ARG A 51 -7.19 -3.66 -3.93
C ARG A 51 -8.45 -3.80 -4.78
N ALA A 52 -9.03 -5.00 -4.80
CA ALA A 52 -10.25 -5.30 -5.55
C ALA A 52 -10.20 -4.82 -7.03
N GLY A 53 -9.03 -4.90 -7.67
CA GLY A 53 -8.80 -4.46 -9.05
C GLY A 53 -8.47 -2.98 -9.24
N TYR A 54 -8.69 -2.14 -8.23
CA TYR A 54 -8.42 -0.70 -8.29
C TYR A 54 -7.05 -0.35 -7.71
N GLN A 55 -6.41 0.66 -8.28
CA GLN A 55 -5.17 1.22 -7.75
C GLN A 55 -5.45 2.02 -6.49
N VAL A 56 -4.76 1.68 -5.41
CA VAL A 56 -4.85 2.38 -4.12
C VAL A 56 -3.61 3.26 -3.95
N TRP A 57 -2.42 2.71 -4.20
CA TRP A 57 -1.18 3.47 -4.14
C TRP A 57 -0.26 3.23 -5.37
N PRO A 58 0.37 4.29 -5.91
CA PRO A 58 0.06 5.70 -5.66
C PRO A 58 -1.37 6.05 -6.12
N THR A 59 -1.94 7.16 -5.69
CA THR A 59 -3.35 7.48 -5.97
C THR A 59 -3.59 7.98 -7.39
N ASN A 60 -2.56 8.51 -8.06
CA ASN A 60 -2.66 8.92 -9.46
C ASN A 60 -2.73 7.69 -10.38
N ARG A 61 -3.79 7.63 -11.20
CA ARG A 61 -4.03 6.51 -12.12
C ARG A 61 -2.84 6.30 -13.05
N GLY A 62 -2.32 5.08 -13.11
CA GLY A 62 -1.19 4.75 -13.98
C GLY A 62 0.18 5.14 -13.41
N GLY A 63 0.24 5.79 -12.24
CA GLY A 63 1.50 6.03 -11.54
C GLY A 63 2.07 4.79 -10.85
N SER A 64 3.37 4.73 -10.64
CA SER A 64 4.04 3.74 -9.79
C SER A 64 5.09 4.40 -8.92
N PHE A 65 5.45 3.73 -7.83
CA PHE A 65 6.61 4.08 -7.03
C PHE A 65 7.86 3.48 -7.63
N ALA A 66 8.94 4.25 -7.67
CA ALA A 66 10.29 3.81 -7.96
C ALA A 66 11.27 4.73 -7.20
N SER A 67 12.35 4.16 -6.69
CA SER A 67 13.40 4.92 -6.01
C SER A 67 14.71 4.16 -5.99
N ASP A 68 15.71 4.70 -5.30
CA ASP A 68 17.02 4.07 -5.13
C ASP A 68 17.54 4.36 -3.71
N GLY A 69 17.61 3.33 -2.87
CA GLY A 69 18.04 3.47 -1.48
C GLY A 69 17.07 4.24 -0.57
N TYR A 70 15.78 4.27 -0.91
CA TYR A 70 14.78 5.04 -0.17
C TYR A 70 13.55 4.21 0.17
N THR A 71 12.99 4.48 1.34
CA THR A 71 11.69 3.98 1.77
C THR A 71 10.68 5.08 1.60
N ILE A 72 9.65 4.85 0.79
CA ILE A 72 8.52 5.76 0.62
C ILE A 72 7.51 5.46 1.72
N PRO A 73 7.35 6.37 2.71
CA PRO A 73 6.38 6.20 3.77
C PRO A 73 5.02 6.76 3.34
N ILE A 74 3.95 6.02 3.63
CA ILE A 74 2.58 6.42 3.36
C ILE A 74 1.79 6.26 4.66
N ASP A 75 1.39 7.40 5.23
CA ASP A 75 0.55 7.46 6.41
C ASP A 75 -0.90 7.73 5.98
N GLU A 76 -1.74 6.70 6.04
CA GLU A 76 -3.14 6.78 5.64
C GLU A 76 -3.99 5.85 6.49
N ASN A 77 -5.23 6.24 6.80
CA ASN A 77 -6.20 5.40 7.52
C ASN A 77 -7.09 4.62 6.55
N TYR A 78 -6.52 3.61 5.89
CA TYR A 78 -7.22 2.81 4.88
C TYR A 78 -7.97 1.62 5.51
N GLU A 79 -9.29 1.59 5.32
CA GLU A 79 -10.17 0.59 5.93
C GLU A 79 -10.18 -0.74 5.14
N LEU A 80 -9.70 -1.80 5.78
CA LEU A 80 -9.72 -3.18 5.29
C LEU A 80 -10.77 -3.98 6.09
N LEU A 81 -12.04 -3.61 5.94
CA LEU A 81 -13.15 -4.16 6.75
C LEU A 81 -13.97 -5.24 6.05
N HIS A 82 -13.79 -5.37 4.73
CA HIS A 82 -14.53 -6.26 3.84
C HIS A 82 -13.59 -6.94 2.85
N GLU A 83 -13.98 -8.12 2.36
CA GLU A 83 -13.22 -8.85 1.36
C GLU A 83 -13.03 -8.03 0.06
N PRO A 84 -11.89 -8.19 -0.65
CA PRO A 84 -10.73 -8.98 -0.27
C PRO A 84 -9.94 -8.35 0.89
N MET A 85 -9.56 -9.15 1.89
CA MET A 85 -8.71 -8.75 3.03
C MET A 85 -7.22 -8.67 2.67
N GLY A 86 -6.90 -8.38 1.41
CA GLY A 86 -5.54 -8.33 0.92
C GLY A 86 -5.34 -7.28 -0.14
N LEU A 87 -4.07 -6.96 -0.37
CA LEU A 87 -3.63 -6.07 -1.43
C LEU A 87 -2.94 -6.91 -2.52
N ILE A 88 -2.83 -6.35 -3.71
CA ILE A 88 -2.06 -6.92 -4.81
C ILE A 88 -0.95 -5.92 -5.14
N ALA A 89 0.29 -6.29 -4.84
CA ALA A 89 1.46 -5.57 -5.32
C ALA A 89 1.71 -5.99 -6.77
N ILE A 90 1.79 -5.00 -7.65
CA ILE A 90 2.12 -5.14 -9.06
C ILE A 90 3.49 -4.51 -9.24
N CYS A 91 4.50 -5.35 -9.48
CA CYS A 91 5.88 -4.92 -9.58
C CYS A 91 6.47 -5.31 -10.92
N TRP A 92 7.34 -4.46 -11.45
CA TRP A 92 8.08 -4.71 -12.66
C TRP A 92 9.48 -4.10 -12.54
N ASN A 93 10.37 -4.50 -13.43
CA ASN A 93 11.78 -4.15 -13.38
C ASN A 93 12.29 -3.95 -14.81
N ASP A 94 12.57 -2.70 -15.13
CA ASP A 94 13.09 -2.26 -16.41
C ASP A 94 14.63 -2.40 -16.50
N ASP A 95 15.28 -2.87 -15.43
CA ASP A 95 16.68 -3.30 -15.44
C ASP A 95 16.83 -4.57 -16.28
N ASP A 96 17.80 -4.56 -17.18
CA ASP A 96 18.08 -5.64 -18.11
C ASP A 96 19.05 -6.69 -17.55
N THR A 97 19.73 -6.36 -16.45
CA THR A 97 20.87 -7.11 -15.92
C THR A 97 20.58 -7.67 -14.54
N PHE A 98 20.04 -6.87 -13.61
CA PHE A 98 19.94 -7.23 -12.20
C PHE A 98 18.48 -7.39 -11.73
N PRO A 99 18.16 -8.47 -10.98
CA PRO A 99 16.91 -8.56 -10.27
C PRO A 99 16.93 -7.61 -9.06
N HIS A 100 15.80 -6.97 -8.78
CA HIS A 100 15.64 -6.06 -7.65
C HIS A 100 14.62 -6.61 -6.66
N THR A 101 14.80 -6.31 -5.38
CA THR A 101 13.83 -6.65 -4.33
C THR A 101 13.14 -5.39 -3.86
N ILE A 102 11.81 -5.41 -3.81
CA ILE A 102 11.00 -4.33 -3.24
C ILE A 102 10.39 -4.85 -1.94
N ASP A 103 10.68 -4.19 -0.83
CA ASP A 103 10.11 -4.53 0.47
C ASP A 103 8.87 -3.69 0.73
N ILE A 104 7.74 -4.34 0.97
CA ILE A 104 6.48 -3.68 1.33
C ILE A 104 6.14 -4.03 2.77
N ARG A 105 6.03 -3.01 3.61
CA ARG A 105 5.61 -3.16 5.00
C ARG A 105 4.28 -2.50 5.25
N VAL A 106 3.45 -3.13 6.07
CA VAL A 106 2.08 -2.66 6.34
C VAL A 106 1.81 -2.67 7.83
N GLY A 107 1.61 -1.48 8.40
CA GLY A 107 1.10 -1.31 9.76
C GLY A 107 -0.42 -1.38 9.76
N LEU A 108 -0.99 -2.30 10.54
CA LEU A 108 -2.43 -2.55 10.60
C LEU A 108 -2.93 -2.61 12.06
N LEU A 109 -3.96 -1.81 12.33
CA LEU A 109 -4.70 -1.78 13.59
C LEU A 109 -5.89 -2.75 13.51
N GLU A 110 -5.84 -3.83 14.29
CA GLU A 110 -6.94 -4.80 14.41
C GLU A 110 -7.89 -4.50 15.58
N ASN A 111 -7.51 -3.58 16.48
CA ASN A 111 -8.21 -3.39 17.74
C ASN A 111 -9.66 -2.93 17.51
N LYS A 112 -10.62 -3.80 17.82
CA LYS A 112 -12.06 -3.55 17.69
C LYS A 112 -12.50 -2.27 18.41
N ALA A 113 -11.92 -1.97 19.57
CA ALA A 113 -12.22 -0.74 20.31
C ALA A 113 -11.69 0.50 19.57
N ALA A 114 -10.48 0.44 19.02
CA ALA A 114 -9.92 1.53 18.21
C ALA A 114 -10.74 1.73 16.92
N ILE A 115 -11.11 0.64 16.23
CA ILE A 115 -11.98 0.68 15.05
C ILE A 115 -13.35 1.26 15.40
N ALA A 116 -13.95 0.85 16.52
CA ALA A 116 -15.24 1.36 16.99
C ALA A 116 -15.14 2.86 17.35
N MET A 117 -14.07 3.27 18.03
CA MET A 117 -13.83 4.67 18.38
C MET A 117 -13.63 5.52 17.13
N LEU A 118 -12.88 5.05 16.14
CA LEU A 118 -12.68 5.77 14.87
C LEU A 118 -13.99 5.94 14.10
N LYS A 119 -14.85 4.90 14.09
CA LYS A 119 -16.19 4.98 13.50
C LYS A 119 -17.10 5.97 14.24
N LEU A 120 -17.09 5.96 15.57
CA LEU A 120 -17.82 6.93 16.39
C LEU A 120 -17.35 8.36 16.12
N MET A 121 -16.04 8.58 16.05
CA MET A 121 -15.46 9.90 15.74
C MET A 121 -15.86 10.38 14.35
N LYS A 122 -15.82 9.52 13.33
CA LYS A 122 -16.31 9.87 11.97
C LYS A 122 -17.81 10.18 11.96
N GLY A 123 -18.63 9.41 12.69
CA GLY A 123 -20.06 9.67 12.83
C GLY A 123 -20.34 11.01 13.51
N MET A 124 -19.60 11.31 14.59
CA MET A 124 -19.72 12.57 15.31
C MET A 124 -19.27 13.77 14.47
N ALA A 125 -18.18 13.64 13.70
CA ALA A 125 -17.75 14.68 12.75
C ALA A 125 -18.82 14.96 11.68
N SER A 126 -19.46 13.92 11.14
CA SER A 126 -20.58 14.06 10.20
C SER A 126 -21.78 14.75 10.83
N LEU A 127 -22.11 14.42 12.09
CA LEU A 127 -23.19 15.08 12.84
C LEU A 127 -22.87 16.55 13.07
N LEU A 128 -21.65 16.87 13.52
CA LEU A 128 -21.19 18.24 13.77
C LEU A 128 -21.28 19.10 12.49
N ARG A 129 -20.90 18.54 11.33
CA ARG A 129 -21.10 19.21 10.03
C ARG A 129 -22.58 19.48 9.73
N LEU A 130 -23.48 18.56 10.09
CA LEU A 130 -24.92 18.72 9.91
C LEU A 130 -25.48 19.89 10.72
N VAL A 131 -24.92 20.13 11.93
CA VAL A 131 -25.33 21.25 12.80
C VAL A 131 -24.55 22.55 12.51
N GLY A 132 -23.81 22.60 11.39
CA GLY A 132 -23.09 23.81 10.94
C GLY A 132 -21.72 24.03 11.58
N ILE A 133 -21.21 23.07 12.36
CA ILE A 133 -19.87 23.14 12.95
C ILE A 133 -18.86 22.61 11.92
N LYS A 134 -17.87 23.44 11.56
CA LYS A 134 -16.77 23.03 10.69
C LYS A 134 -15.78 22.16 11.49
N VAL A 135 -15.68 20.89 11.11
CA VAL A 135 -14.77 19.87 11.67
C VAL A 135 -14.06 19.11 10.56
#